data_AF-G0UBQ3-F1
#
_entry.id   AF-G0UBQ3-F1
#
_cell.length_a   1.000
_cell.length_b   1.000
_cell.length_c   1.000
_cell.angle_alpha   90.00
_cell.angle_beta   90.00
_cell.angle_gamma   90.00
#
_symmetry.space_group_name_H-M   'P 1'
#
loop_
_entity.id
_entity.type
_entity.pdbx_description
1 polymer ?
#
loop_
_entity_poly.entity_id
_entity_poly.type
_entity_poly.pdbx_seq_one_letter_code
_entity_poly.pdbx_strand_id
1 'polypeptide(L)'
;MQSGTVPRCVSCWLLFALITLLQFLSNGVSGLTVHRPTYLAQRGIKSQSVSFGPPDFNGGNYRGKVLVVDKGVLCQKNAKDGSWVGSVLITDGSDCAFGVQALRAQSAGAVGLIVAREEGGSDVGAEVNIMVERISDADYDSIVLAIKNGNAVEVTLGVPINVLRYKS
;
A
#
# COMPACT_ATOMS: atom_id res chain seq x y z
N MET A 1 -14.50 56.35 -31.12
CA MET A 1 -14.66 55.96 -29.70
C MET A 1 -14.54 54.45 -29.61
N GLN A 2 -13.33 53.95 -29.32
CA GLN A 2 -13.09 52.53 -29.05
C GLN A 2 -12.88 52.38 -27.55
N SER A 3 -13.89 51.83 -26.85
CA SER A 3 -13.75 51.42 -25.46
C SER A 3 -13.23 49.98 -25.47
N GLY A 4 -11.93 49.83 -25.19
CA GLY A 4 -11.26 48.54 -25.11
C GLY A 4 -11.61 47.82 -23.81
N THR A 5 -12.18 46.63 -23.95
CA THR A 5 -12.47 45.68 -22.87
C THR A 5 -11.39 44.59 -22.83
N VAL A 6 -10.49 44.61 -21.84
CA VAL A 6 -9.70 43.43 -21.41
C VAL A 6 -9.15 43.65 -19.96
N PRO A 7 -8.78 42.63 -19.18
CA PRO A 7 -9.67 41.72 -18.47
C PRO A 7 -9.46 41.79 -16.94
N ARG A 8 -10.56 41.78 -16.17
CA ARG A 8 -10.52 41.52 -14.73
C ARG A 8 -10.37 40.02 -14.50
N CYS A 9 -9.16 39.48 -14.37
CA CYS A 9 -8.96 38.19 -13.68
C CYS A 9 -7.48 37.86 -13.33
N VAL A 10 -6.67 38.85 -12.97
CA VAL A 10 -5.33 38.58 -12.39
C VAL A 10 -5.44 37.74 -11.11
N SER A 11 -6.51 37.95 -10.33
CA SER A 11 -6.85 37.17 -9.13
C SER A 11 -7.18 35.70 -9.46
N CYS A 12 -7.81 35.43 -10.61
CA CYS A 12 -8.18 34.07 -11.00
C CYS A 12 -6.96 33.25 -11.43
N TRP A 13 -5.97 33.89 -12.06
CA TRP A 13 -4.70 33.27 -12.42
C TRP A 13 -3.85 32.89 -11.20
N LEU A 14 -3.80 33.75 -10.18
CA LEU A 14 -3.13 33.46 -8.92
C LEU A 14 -3.78 32.30 -8.15
N LEU A 15 -5.11 32.25 -8.13
CA LEU A 15 -5.87 31.13 -7.55
C LEU A 15 -5.60 29.82 -8.30
N PHE A 16 -5.55 29.84 -9.63
CA PHE A 16 -5.25 28.66 -10.43
C PHE A 16 -3.81 28.15 -10.21
N ALA A 17 -2.84 29.07 -10.11
CA ALA A 17 -1.45 28.76 -9.78
C ALA A 17 -1.30 28.19 -8.36
N LEU A 18 -2.05 28.71 -7.39
CA LEU A 18 -2.03 28.21 -6.01
C LEU A 18 -2.65 26.80 -5.93
N ILE A 19 -3.78 26.56 -6.60
CA ILE A 19 -4.45 25.25 -6.62
C ILE A 19 -3.57 24.20 -7.31
N THR A 20 -2.95 24.53 -8.44
CA THR A 20 -2.01 23.62 -9.12
C THR A 20 -0.77 23.34 -8.27
N LEU A 21 -0.24 24.32 -7.55
CA LEU A 21 0.87 24.12 -6.60
C LEU A 21 0.47 23.21 -5.43
N LEU A 22 -0.73 23.38 -4.87
CA LEU A 22 -1.28 22.54 -3.79
C LEU A 22 -1.48 21.08 -4.24
N GLN A 23 -1.93 20.87 -5.48
CA GLN A 23 -2.08 19.53 -6.08
C GLN A 23 -0.72 18.85 -6.29
N PHE A 24 0.35 19.61 -6.57
CA PHE A 24 1.71 19.07 -6.68
C PHE A 24 2.32 18.68 -5.31
N LEU A 25 1.85 19.28 -4.22
CA LEU A 25 2.36 19.02 -2.86
C LEU A 25 1.63 17.88 -2.14
N SER A 26 0.53 17.34 -2.68
CA SER A 26 -0.12 16.14 -2.14
C SER A 26 0.70 14.90 -2.51
N ASN A 27 1.87 14.76 -1.90
CA ASN A 27 2.53 13.47 -1.84
C ASN A 27 1.58 12.52 -1.11
N GLY A 28 1.09 11.49 -1.81
CA GLY A 28 0.26 10.46 -1.20
C GLY A 28 0.92 9.90 0.06
N VAL A 29 0.15 9.79 1.12
CA VAL A 29 0.61 9.14 2.35
C VAL A 29 0.77 7.66 2.03
N SER A 30 2.01 7.16 2.06
CA SER A 30 2.28 5.74 1.90
C SER A 30 1.93 5.03 3.20
N GLY A 31 1.01 4.08 3.15
CA GLY A 31 0.76 3.18 4.28
C GLY A 31 1.88 2.14 4.45
N LEU A 32 2.73 1.94 3.44
CA LEU A 32 3.88 1.04 3.53
C LEU A 32 5.12 1.75 4.07
N THR A 33 5.71 1.19 5.12
CA THR A 33 7.05 1.53 5.64
C THR A 33 7.96 0.31 5.60
N VAL A 34 9.10 0.41 4.93
CA VAL A 34 10.13 -0.65 4.92
C VAL A 34 11.16 -0.38 6.01
N HIS A 35 11.39 -1.35 6.90
CA HIS A 35 12.35 -1.24 8.00
C HIS A 35 13.71 -1.81 7.63
N ARG A 36 13.73 -2.92 6.88
CA ARG A 36 14.94 -3.65 6.52
C ARG A 36 14.79 -4.28 5.14
N PRO A 37 15.89 -4.48 4.40
CA PRO A 37 17.23 -3.92 4.64
C PRO A 37 17.27 -2.40 4.45
N THR A 38 18.28 -1.73 5.03
CA THR A 38 18.37 -0.26 5.05
C THR A 38 18.35 0.38 3.66
N TYR A 39 18.93 -0.27 2.65
CA TYR A 39 18.91 0.25 1.28
C TYR A 39 17.50 0.26 0.66
N LEU A 40 16.63 -0.69 1.03
CA LEU A 40 15.22 -0.65 0.62
C LEU A 40 14.44 0.38 1.44
N ALA A 41 14.72 0.51 2.74
CA ALA A 41 14.11 1.52 3.60
C ALA A 41 14.36 2.94 3.09
N GLN A 42 15.59 3.23 2.64
CA GLN A 42 15.99 4.55 2.13
C GLN A 42 15.38 4.91 0.78
N ARG A 43 14.87 3.94 0.01
CA ARG A 43 14.22 4.22 -1.29
C ARG A 43 12.88 4.95 -1.14
N GLY A 44 12.24 4.88 0.03
CA GLY A 44 10.94 5.51 0.22
C GLY A 44 9.87 4.94 -0.72
N ILE A 45 9.72 3.62 -0.73
CA ILE A 45 8.72 2.92 -1.55
C ILE A 45 7.33 3.52 -1.28
N LYS A 46 6.64 3.92 -2.34
CA LYS A 46 5.28 4.46 -2.26
C LYS A 46 4.28 3.34 -2.46
N SER A 47 3.30 3.26 -1.56
CA SER A 47 2.14 2.39 -1.73
C SER A 47 0.86 3.19 -1.99
N GLN A 48 -0.17 2.47 -2.42
CA GLN A 48 -1.53 2.96 -2.55
C GLN A 48 -2.47 2.01 -1.81
N SER A 49 -3.31 2.58 -0.96
CA SER A 49 -4.35 1.85 -0.27
C SER A 49 -5.42 1.37 -1.23
N VAL A 50 -6.02 0.23 -0.92
CA VAL A 50 -7.15 -0.33 -1.66
C VAL A 50 -8.47 -0.03 -0.94
N SER A 51 -9.60 -0.25 -1.61
CA SER A 51 -10.93 0.11 -1.10
C SER A 51 -11.49 -0.83 -0.03
N PHE A 52 -10.69 -1.78 0.46
CA PHE A 52 -11.09 -2.80 1.42
C PHE A 52 -9.96 -3.05 2.42
N GLY A 53 -10.28 -3.71 3.53
CA GLY A 53 -9.39 -3.81 4.67
C GLY A 53 -9.63 -2.69 5.69
N PRO A 54 -8.83 -2.68 6.77
CA PRO A 54 -8.87 -1.62 7.77
C PRO A 54 -8.47 -0.25 7.17
N PRO A 55 -8.93 0.87 7.74
CA PRO A 55 -8.50 2.20 7.31
C PRO A 55 -7.01 2.40 7.55
N ASP A 56 -6.32 3.16 6.69
CA ASP A 56 -4.87 3.43 6.76
C ASP A 56 -4.40 3.86 8.15
N PHE A 57 -5.17 4.76 8.77
CA PHE A 57 -4.93 5.22 10.13
C PHE A 57 -5.70 4.33 11.10
N ASN A 58 -4.99 3.40 11.73
CA ASN A 58 -5.56 2.55 12.75
C ASN A 58 -4.55 2.28 13.87
N GLY A 59 -5.04 1.77 15.00
CA GLY A 59 -4.19 1.34 16.12
C GLY A 59 -3.55 -0.05 15.92
N GLY A 60 -3.70 -0.64 14.72
CA GLY A 60 -3.20 -1.96 14.38
C GLY A 60 -1.69 -1.94 14.14
N ASN A 61 -1.05 -3.08 14.40
CA ASN A 61 0.37 -3.28 14.15
C ASN A 61 0.55 -4.34 13.06
N TYR A 62 0.42 -3.93 11.80
CA TYR A 62 0.61 -4.82 10.63
C TYR A 62 2.07 -4.87 10.21
N ARG A 63 2.93 -5.18 11.19
CA ARG A 63 4.36 -5.33 11.01
C ARG A 63 4.73 -6.79 10.88
N GLY A 64 5.54 -7.14 9.89
CA GLY A 64 5.98 -8.52 9.70
C GLY A 64 7.13 -8.65 8.72
N LYS A 65 7.74 -9.85 8.72
CA LYS A 65 8.67 -10.28 7.68
C LYS A 65 7.90 -10.45 6.38
N VAL A 66 8.49 -9.99 5.27
CA VAL A 66 7.90 -10.16 3.94
C VAL A 66 8.24 -11.54 3.38
N LEU A 67 7.22 -12.27 2.93
CA LEU A 67 7.35 -13.55 2.23
C LEU A 67 6.76 -13.44 0.83
N VAL A 68 7.54 -13.88 -0.16
CA VAL A 68 7.08 -13.93 -1.55
C VAL A 68 6.14 -15.12 -1.72
N VAL A 69 4.99 -14.86 -2.32
CA VAL A 69 4.02 -15.88 -2.69
C VAL A 69 3.94 -15.95 -4.22
N ASP A 70 3.99 -17.16 -4.76
CA ASP A 70 3.92 -17.38 -6.19
C ASP A 70 2.56 -16.96 -6.77
N LYS A 71 2.57 -16.55 -8.04
CA LYS A 71 1.38 -16.11 -8.77
C LYS A 71 0.28 -17.17 -8.70
N GLY A 72 -0.94 -16.72 -8.37
CA GLY A 72 -2.14 -17.57 -8.34
C GLY A 72 -2.26 -18.49 -7.12
N VAL A 73 -1.24 -18.63 -6.27
CA VAL A 73 -1.34 -19.44 -5.05
C VAL A 73 -2.46 -18.92 -4.16
N LEU A 74 -2.54 -17.60 -3.93
CA LEU A 74 -3.61 -16.98 -3.13
C LEU A 74 -5.01 -17.02 -3.77
N CYS A 75 -5.15 -17.53 -4.99
CA CYS A 75 -6.47 -17.79 -5.59
C CYS A 75 -7.01 -19.18 -5.26
N GLN A 76 -6.16 -20.10 -4.78
CA GLN A 76 -6.56 -21.45 -4.47
C GLN A 76 -7.33 -21.47 -3.14
N LYS A 77 -8.44 -22.23 -3.08
CA LYS A 77 -9.31 -22.29 -1.88
C LYS A 77 -8.58 -22.73 -0.61
N ASN A 78 -7.55 -23.57 -0.75
CA ASN A 78 -6.80 -24.18 0.36
C ASN A 78 -5.36 -23.67 0.44
N ALA A 79 -5.08 -22.48 -0.09
CA ALA A 79 -3.75 -21.87 -0.03
C ALA A 79 -3.36 -21.63 1.44
N LYS A 80 -2.44 -22.44 1.95
CA LYS A 80 -1.96 -22.31 3.33
C LYS A 80 -0.53 -22.82 3.42
N ASP A 81 0.31 -22.03 4.07
CA ASP A 81 1.66 -22.38 4.48
C ASP A 81 1.84 -21.89 5.92
N GLY A 82 2.37 -22.73 6.81
CA GLY A 82 2.59 -22.37 8.20
C GLY A 82 3.56 -21.19 8.38
N SER A 83 4.42 -20.94 7.40
CA SER A 83 5.34 -19.80 7.40
C SER A 83 4.63 -18.46 7.26
N TRP A 84 3.39 -18.43 6.78
CA TRP A 84 2.65 -17.18 6.54
C TRP A 84 2.13 -16.53 7.83
N VAL A 85 2.01 -17.29 8.92
CA VAL A 85 1.49 -16.80 10.20
C VAL A 85 2.36 -15.66 10.74
N GLY A 86 1.76 -14.49 10.97
CA GLY A 86 2.49 -13.32 11.47
C GLY A 86 3.36 -12.60 10.42
N SER A 87 3.29 -13.02 9.15
CA SER A 87 4.07 -12.45 8.05
C SER A 87 3.25 -11.49 7.20
N VAL A 88 3.95 -10.65 6.44
CA VAL A 88 3.37 -9.85 5.35
C VAL A 88 3.64 -10.60 4.05
N LEU A 89 2.61 -10.92 3.29
CA LEU A 89 2.78 -11.62 2.01
C LEU A 89 2.96 -10.59 0.89
N ILE A 90 3.80 -10.89 -0.09
CA ILE A 90 3.96 -10.11 -1.31
C ILE A 90 3.73 -10.99 -2.53
N THR A 91 2.92 -10.54 -3.48
CA THR A 91 2.59 -11.25 -4.72
C THR A 91 2.56 -10.29 -5.91
N ASP A 92 2.84 -10.80 -7.10
CA ASP A 92 2.84 -9.98 -8.33
C ASP A 92 1.43 -9.61 -8.81
N GLY A 93 0.39 -10.17 -8.17
CA GLY A 93 -1.00 -10.15 -8.64
C GLY A 93 -1.43 -11.54 -9.11
N SER A 94 -2.68 -11.73 -9.53
CA SER A 94 -3.14 -13.02 -10.08
C SER A 94 -4.52 -12.91 -10.72
N ASP A 95 -4.98 -13.99 -11.34
CA ASP A 95 -6.24 -14.06 -12.08
C ASP A 95 -7.51 -13.91 -11.20
N CYS A 96 -7.37 -13.65 -9.89
CA CYS A 96 -8.49 -13.41 -8.98
C CYS A 96 -8.36 -12.05 -8.25
N ALA A 97 -9.52 -11.52 -7.83
CA ALA A 97 -9.64 -10.25 -7.13
C ALA A 97 -8.73 -10.13 -5.88
N PHE A 98 -8.16 -8.95 -5.63
CA PHE A 98 -7.29 -8.71 -4.48
C PHE A 98 -7.98 -8.98 -3.14
N GLY A 99 -9.28 -8.71 -3.04
CA GLY A 99 -10.07 -9.06 -1.85
C GLY A 99 -10.05 -10.58 -1.59
N VAL A 100 -10.13 -11.42 -2.62
CA VAL A 100 -10.00 -12.89 -2.47
C VAL A 100 -8.62 -13.26 -1.97
N GLN A 101 -7.57 -12.68 -2.56
CA GLN A 101 -6.19 -12.94 -2.15
C GLN A 101 -5.96 -12.54 -0.69
N ALA A 102 -6.50 -11.39 -0.28
CA ALA A 102 -6.43 -10.89 1.09
C ALA A 102 -7.18 -11.80 2.09
N LEU A 103 -8.38 -12.28 1.72
CA LEU A 103 -9.11 -13.25 2.54
C LEU A 103 -8.33 -14.57 2.71
N ARG A 104 -7.66 -15.05 1.66
CA ARG A 104 -6.82 -16.26 1.76
C ARG A 104 -5.61 -16.03 2.65
N ALA A 105 -4.88 -14.94 2.44
CA ALA A 105 -3.75 -14.54 3.26
C ALA A 105 -4.15 -14.44 4.75
N GLN A 106 -5.27 -13.75 5.04
CA GLN A 106 -5.83 -13.63 6.38
C GLN A 106 -6.19 -14.99 6.98
N SER A 107 -6.88 -15.85 6.22
CA SER A 107 -7.28 -17.18 6.71
C SER A 107 -6.08 -18.09 7.03
N ALA A 108 -4.94 -17.81 6.40
CA ALA A 108 -3.66 -18.48 6.68
C ALA A 108 -2.85 -17.82 7.80
N GLY A 109 -3.34 -16.72 8.40
CA GLY A 109 -2.73 -16.04 9.53
C GLY A 109 -1.71 -14.95 9.16
N ALA A 110 -1.65 -14.54 7.89
CA ALA A 110 -0.86 -13.37 7.51
C ALA A 110 -1.40 -12.10 8.19
N VAL A 111 -0.51 -11.16 8.47
CA VAL A 111 -0.87 -9.85 9.05
C VAL A 111 -1.03 -8.78 7.98
N GLY A 112 -0.61 -9.04 6.74
CA GLY A 112 -0.73 -8.06 5.66
C GLY A 112 -0.48 -8.66 4.29
N LEU A 113 -0.89 -7.92 3.26
CA LEU A 113 -0.70 -8.29 1.86
C LEU A 113 -0.18 -7.09 1.06
N ILE A 114 0.82 -7.32 0.22
CA ILE A 114 1.34 -6.37 -0.76
C ILE A 114 1.10 -6.93 -2.16
N VAL A 115 0.52 -6.13 -3.05
CA VAL A 115 0.24 -6.50 -4.45
C VAL A 115 0.90 -5.51 -5.43
N ALA A 116 1.40 -6.00 -6.56
CA ALA A 116 2.07 -5.16 -7.56
C ALA A 116 1.16 -4.83 -8.77
N ARG A 117 0.70 -5.84 -9.52
CA ARG A 117 -0.14 -5.60 -10.72
C ARG A 117 -1.62 -5.44 -10.39
N GLU A 118 -2.30 -4.68 -11.24
CA GLU A 118 -3.73 -4.35 -11.22
C GLU A 118 -4.63 -5.42 -11.84
N GLU A 119 -4.06 -6.55 -12.24
CA GLU A 119 -4.82 -7.66 -12.83
C GLU A 119 -5.55 -8.39 -11.70
N GLY A 120 -6.84 -8.06 -11.53
CA GLY A 120 -7.72 -8.60 -10.50
C GLY A 120 -8.60 -7.50 -9.92
N GLY A 121 -9.90 -7.49 -10.27
CA GLY A 121 -10.84 -6.48 -9.78
C GLY A 121 -10.86 -6.32 -8.25
N SER A 122 -11.30 -5.17 -7.75
CA SER A 122 -11.30 -4.84 -6.31
C SER A 122 -12.39 -5.55 -5.50
N ASP A 123 -13.34 -6.25 -6.13
CA ASP A 123 -14.60 -6.58 -5.48
C ASP A 123 -14.58 -7.91 -4.72
N VAL A 124 -14.10 -7.85 -3.47
CA VAL A 124 -14.67 -8.61 -2.32
C VAL A 124 -14.42 -7.79 -1.03
N GLY A 125 -15.37 -6.93 -0.65
CA GLY A 125 -15.12 -5.85 0.31
C GLY A 125 -15.60 -6.04 1.76
N ALA A 126 -16.26 -7.14 2.14
CA ALA A 126 -16.96 -7.17 3.43
C ALA A 126 -16.19 -7.80 4.62
N GLU A 127 -15.11 -8.54 4.41
CA GLU A 127 -14.53 -9.38 5.50
C GLU A 127 -12.98 -9.40 5.57
N VAL A 128 -12.32 -8.47 4.88
CA VAL A 128 -10.86 -8.32 4.97
C VAL A 128 -10.51 -7.46 6.18
N ASN A 129 -9.75 -8.03 7.11
CA ASN A 129 -9.27 -7.42 8.36
C ASN A 129 -7.75 -7.25 8.41
N ILE A 130 -7.04 -7.65 7.36
CA ILE A 130 -5.60 -7.39 7.20
C ILE A 130 -5.37 -6.18 6.30
N MET A 131 -4.25 -5.49 6.48
CA MET A 131 -3.90 -4.39 5.58
C MET A 131 -3.46 -4.90 4.22
N VAL A 132 -3.88 -4.18 3.19
CA VAL A 132 -3.54 -4.48 1.80
C VAL A 132 -3.03 -3.21 1.14
N GLU A 133 -1.80 -3.28 0.64
CA GLU A 133 -1.13 -2.15 0.01
C GLU A 133 -0.73 -2.52 -1.42
N ARG A 134 -0.96 -1.61 -2.36
CA ARG A 134 -0.50 -1.74 -3.74
C ARG A 134 0.81 -0.99 -3.94
N ILE A 135 1.78 -1.59 -4.62
CA ILE A 135 3.06 -0.96 -4.97
C ILE A 135 3.31 -1.01 -6.47
N SER A 136 4.32 -0.29 -6.94
CA SER A 136 4.76 -0.38 -8.34
C SER A 136 5.49 -1.69 -8.63
N ASP A 137 5.45 -2.15 -9.89
CA ASP A 137 6.22 -3.33 -10.33
C ASP A 137 7.73 -3.18 -10.05
N ALA A 138 8.28 -1.98 -10.23
CA ALA A 138 9.69 -1.71 -9.97
C ALA A 138 10.06 -1.85 -8.48
N ASP A 139 9.15 -1.49 -7.57
CA ASP A 139 9.36 -1.65 -6.13
C ASP A 139 9.14 -3.11 -5.70
N TYR A 140 8.18 -3.81 -6.32
CA TYR A 140 7.99 -5.24 -6.15
C TYR A 140 9.26 -6.01 -6.52
N ASP A 141 9.82 -5.76 -7.71
CA ASP A 141 11.03 -6.40 -8.19
C ASP A 141 12.21 -6.15 -7.24
N SER A 142 12.31 -4.93 -6.71
CA SER A 142 13.35 -4.56 -5.75
C SER A 142 13.24 -5.33 -4.43
N ILE A 143 12.01 -5.49 -3.89
CA ILE A 143 11.75 -6.26 -2.67
C ILE A 143 12.03 -7.75 -2.91
N VAL A 144 11.51 -8.31 -4.00
CA VAL A 144 11.68 -9.73 -4.33
C VAL A 144 13.14 -10.08 -4.57
N LEU A 145 13.89 -9.21 -5.28
CA LEU A 145 15.32 -9.39 -5.49
C LEU A 145 16.09 -9.41 -4.17
N ALA A 146 15.77 -8.51 -3.23
CA ALA A 146 16.36 -8.50 -1.90
C ALA A 146 16.15 -9.83 -1.17
N ILE A 147 14.93 -10.36 -1.19
CA ILE A 147 14.54 -11.63 -0.56
C ILE A 147 15.27 -12.82 -1.22
N LYS A 148 15.29 -12.86 -2.56
CA LYS A 148 16.00 -13.91 -3.33
C LYS A 148 17.50 -13.93 -3.06
N ASN A 149 18.09 -12.76 -2.79
CA ASN A 149 19.48 -12.63 -2.37
C ASN A 149 19.73 -12.97 -0.88
N GLY A 150 18.72 -13.52 -0.18
CA GLY A 150 18.84 -13.96 1.21
C GLY A 150 18.66 -12.85 2.26
N ASN A 151 18.29 -11.63 1.85
CA ASN A 151 18.04 -10.56 2.81
C ASN A 151 16.64 -10.70 3.41
N ALA A 152 16.54 -10.62 4.74
CA ALA A 152 15.25 -10.46 5.38
C ALA A 152 14.68 -9.06 5.10
N VAL A 153 13.50 -9.03 4.49
CA VAL A 153 12.72 -7.79 4.33
C VAL A 153 11.66 -7.74 5.41
N GLU A 154 11.53 -6.58 6.05
CA GLU A 154 10.53 -6.36 7.11
C GLU A 154 9.86 -5.02 6.89
N VAL A 155 8.53 -5.02 7.01
CA VAL A 155 7.69 -3.86 6.67
C VAL A 155 6.60 -3.67 7.71
N THR A 156 6.03 -2.47 7.73
CA THR A 156 4.76 -2.14 8.37
C THR A 156 3.80 -1.63 7.31
N LEU A 157 2.56 -2.12 7.35
CA LEU A 157 1.44 -1.60 6.53
C LEU A 157 0.52 -0.73 7.40
N GLY A 158 -0.08 0.29 6.78
CA GLY A 158 -0.82 1.34 7.46
C GLY A 158 0.04 2.32 8.26
N VAL A 159 -0.61 3.38 8.72
CA VAL A 159 -0.02 4.38 9.61
C VAL A 159 -0.49 4.10 11.04
N PRO A 160 0.38 3.59 11.93
CA PRO A 160 -0.01 3.31 13.30
C PRO A 160 -0.34 4.62 14.02
N ILE A 161 -1.53 4.70 14.60
CA ILE A 161 -1.89 5.80 15.49
C ILE A 161 -1.20 5.54 16.83
N ASN A 162 -0.02 6.11 17.01
CA ASN A 162 0.56 6.28 18.34
C ASN A 162 -0.28 7.33 19.08
N VAL A 163 -1.39 6.90 19.69
CA VAL A 163 -2.07 7.73 20.69
C VAL A 163 -1.08 7.84 21.83
N LEU A 164 -0.50 9.03 22.01
CA LEU A 164 0.26 9.36 23.20
C LEU A 164 -0.63 9.00 24.40
N ARG A 165 -0.34 7.88 25.07
CA ARG A 165 -0.91 7.62 26.39
C ARG A 165 -0.38 8.74 27.27
N TYR A 166 -1.18 9.78 27.46
CA TYR A 166 -0.96 10.72 28.54
C TYR A 166 -1.02 9.88 29.82
N LYS A 167 0.11 9.76 30.52
CA LYS A 167 0.11 9.23 31.88
C LYS A 167 -0.80 10.14 32.70
N SER A 168 -1.96 9.63 33.10
CA SER A 168 -2.72 10.17 34.24
C SER A 168 -2.05 9.74 35.53
#